data_AF-A0A7Y5VS58-F1
#
_entry.id   AF-A0A7Y5VS58-F1
#
_cell.length_a   1.000
_cell.length_b   1.000
_cell.length_c   1.000
_cell.angle_alpha   90.00
_cell.angle_beta   90.00
_cell.angle_gamma   90.00
#
_symmetry.space_group_name_H-M   'P 1'
#
loop_
_entity.id
_entity.type
_entity.pdbx_description
1 polymer ?
#
loop_
_entity_poly.entity_id
_entity_poly.type
_entity_poly.pdbx_seq_one_letter_code
_entity_poly.pdbx_strand_id
1 'polypeptide(L)' 'MASGGDKKAILLRIPADMWEHLNRWARDDLRSLNAQIEFLLREALRRRLGRRAAQDGNPRETPPTDGSSEDSPTS' A
#
# COMPACT_ATOMS: atom_id res chain seq x y z
N MET A 1 -3.83 -19.04 7.53
CA MET A 1 -2.94 -18.11 6.82
C MET A 1 -3.71 -17.49 5.67
N ALA A 2 -4.23 -16.27 5.81
CA ALA A 2 -4.89 -15.59 4.70
C ALA A 2 -3.82 -15.23 3.67
N SER A 3 -3.95 -15.73 2.44
CA SER A 3 -3.03 -15.42 1.34
C SER A 3 -3.02 -13.91 1.11
N GLY A 4 -1.85 -13.29 1.20
CA GLY A 4 -1.68 -11.88 0.88
C GLY A 4 -2.24 -11.60 -0.51
N GLY A 5 -3.16 -10.64 -0.59
CA GLY A 5 -3.91 -10.34 -1.81
C GLY A 5 -2.99 -10.28 -3.03
N ASP A 6 -3.33 -11.05 -4.06
CA ASP A 6 -2.48 -11.29 -5.22
C ASP A 6 -2.10 -9.96 -5.89
N LYS A 7 -0.84 -9.54 -5.72
CA LYS A 7 -0.28 -8.40 -6.42
C LYS A 7 0.23 -8.86 -7.78
N LYS A 8 -0.36 -8.34 -8.85
CA LYS A 8 0.11 -8.62 -10.20
C LYS A 8 1.31 -7.72 -10.53
N ALA A 9 2.50 -8.32 -10.68
CA ALA A 9 3.67 -7.62 -11.18
C ALA A 9 3.53 -7.35 -12.69
N ILE A 10 3.82 -6.12 -13.11
CA ILE A 10 3.83 -5.70 -14.52
C ILE A 10 5.14 -4.97 -14.82
N LEU A 11 5.66 -5.13 -16.04
CA LEU A 11 6.74 -4.30 -16.53
C LEU A 11 6.16 -2.99 -17.07
N LEU A 12 6.46 -1.88 -16.40
CA LEU A 12 6.03 -0.55 -16.82
C LEU A 12 7.17 0.14 -17.60
N ARG A 13 6.84 0.68 -18.79
CA ARG A 13 7.75 1.54 -19.55
C ARG A 13 7.36 2.99 -19.28
N ILE A 14 8.29 3.77 -18.73
CA ILE A 14 8.12 5.20 -18.51
C ILE A 14 9.32 5.97 -19.06
N PRO A 15 9.12 7.20 -19.56
CA PRO A 15 10.20 8.11 -19.90
C PRO A 15 11.13 8.35 -18.70
N ALA A 16 12.44 8.50 -18.97
CA ALA A 16 13.45 8.63 -17.91
C ALA A 16 13.27 9.92 -17.08
N ASP A 17 12.91 11.02 -17.73
CA ASP A 17 12.58 12.28 -17.07
C ASP A 17 11.38 12.11 -16.13
N MET A 18 10.33 11.41 -16.56
CA MET A 18 9.16 11.12 -15.73
C MET A 18 9.53 10.25 -14.52
N TRP A 19 10.42 9.26 -14.70
CA TRP A 19 10.92 8.44 -13.61
C TRP A 19 11.59 9.29 -12.52
N GLU A 20 12.45 10.23 -12.90
CA GLU A 20 13.13 11.13 -11.95
C GLU A 20 12.16 12.02 -11.18
N HIS A 21 11.14 12.55 -11.86
CA HIS A 21 10.10 13.35 -11.20
C HIS A 21 9.30 12.53 -10.17
N LEU A 22 8.89 11.32 -10.54
CA LEU A 22 8.18 10.41 -9.63
C LEU A 22 9.06 9.99 -8.45
N ASN A 23 10.34 9.73 -8.68
CA ASN A 23 11.29 9.32 -7.65
C ASN A 23 11.55 10.45 -6.64
N ARG A 24 11.68 11.70 -7.10
CA ARG A 24 11.78 12.86 -6.23
C ARG A 24 10.51 13.06 -5.41
N TRP A 25 9.34 13.02 -6.05
CA TRP A 25 8.07 13.17 -5.34
C TRP A 25 7.86 12.08 -4.29
N ALA A 26 8.18 10.81 -4.61
CA ALA A 26 8.11 9.73 -3.64
C ALA A 26 9.00 9.99 -2.42
N ARG A 27 10.21 10.54 -2.61
CA ARG A 27 11.12 10.92 -1.53
C ARG A 27 10.56 12.06 -0.66
N ASP A 28 9.99 13.08 -1.29
CA ASP A 28 9.39 14.21 -0.59
C ASP A 28 8.22 13.76 0.30
N ASP A 29 7.46 12.75 -0.15
CA ASP A 29 6.36 12.13 0.60
C ASP A 29 6.81 11.00 1.56
N LEU A 30 8.12 10.73 1.68
CA LEU A 30 8.70 9.63 2.47
C LEU A 30 8.13 8.24 2.10
N ARG A 31 7.88 8.01 0.81
CA ARG A 31 7.38 6.75 0.25
C ARG A 31 8.41 6.07 -0.65
N SER A 32 8.25 4.76 -0.83
CA SER A 32 8.90 4.07 -1.94
C SER A 32 8.27 4.50 -3.27
N LEU A 33 9.04 4.43 -4.35
CA LEU A 33 8.53 4.73 -5.70
C LEU A 33 7.34 3.84 -6.07
N ASN A 34 7.37 2.55 -5.73
CA ASN A 34 6.24 1.64 -5.98
C ASN A 34 4.99 2.05 -5.20
N ALA A 35 5.13 2.46 -3.93
CA ALA A 35 4.01 2.94 -3.13
C ALA A 35 3.44 4.25 -3.70
N GLN A 36 4.29 5.14 -4.21
CA GLN A 36 3.86 6.37 -4.88
C GLN A 36 3.07 6.08 -6.16
N ILE A 37 3.57 5.17 -7.00
CA ILE A 37 2.87 4.75 -8.24
C ILE A 37 1.52 4.12 -7.88
N GLU A 38 1.46 3.23 -6.88
CA GLU A 38 0.21 2.62 -6.43
C GLU A 38 -0.80 3.68 -5.94
N PHE A 39 -0.35 4.63 -5.13
CA PHE A 39 -1.18 5.74 -4.65
C PHE A 39 -1.78 6.55 -5.81
N LEU A 40 -0.94 6.92 -6.78
CA LEU A 40 -1.37 7.69 -7.95
C LEU A 40 -2.40 6.93 -8.79
N LEU A 41 -2.19 5.63 -9.01
CA LEU A 41 -3.12 4.80 -9.76
C LEU A 41 -4.46 4.64 -9.03
N ARG A 42 -4.42 4.43 -7.70
CA ARG A 42 -5.64 4.37 -6.88
C ARG A 42 -6.39 5.69 -6.92
N GLU A 43 -5.68 6.81 -6.84
CA GLU A 43 -6.28 8.13 -6.91
C GLU A 43 -6.92 8.41 -8.29
N ALA A 44 -6.21 8.08 -9.37
CA ALA A 44 -6.75 8.21 -10.72
C ALA A 44 -8.00 7.35 -10.93
N LEU A 45 -8.01 6.11 -10.43
CA LEU A 45 -9.18 5.22 -10.48
C LEU A 45 -10.34 5.75 -9.62
N ARG A 46 -10.07 6.25 -8.41
CA ARG A 46 -11.10 6.89 -7.56
C ARG A 46 -11.74 8.08 -8.25
N ARG A 47 -10.96 8.93 -8.92
CA ARG A 47 -11.47 10.07 -9.68
C ARG A 47 -12.31 9.64 -10.89
N ARG A 48 -11.89 8.58 -11.58
CA ARG A 48 -12.57 8.07 -12.78
C ARG A 48 -13.85 7.29 -12.47
N LEU A 49 -13.86 6.48 -11.42
CA LEU A 49 -14.93 5.53 -11.09
C LEU A 49 -15.79 5.97 -9.88
N GLY A 50 -15.36 7.00 -9.15
CA GLY A 50 -15.98 7.42 -7.89
C GLY A 50 -15.63 6.49 -6.71
N ARG A 51 -16.41 6.59 -5.62
CA ARG A 51 -16.19 5.85 -4.35
C ARG A 51 -16.16 4.32 -4.49
N ARG A 52 -16.61 3.74 -5.61
CA ARG A 52 -16.63 2.29 -5.83
C ARG A 52 -15.24 1.66 -5.96
N ALA A 53 -14.23 2.40 -6.46
CA ALA A 53 -12.87 1.88 -6.63
C ALA A 53 -12.06 1.75 -5.33
N ALA A 54 -12.52 2.33 -4.22
CA ALA A 54 -11.79 2.32 -2.95
C ALA A 54 -12.00 1.03 -2.12
N GLN A 55 -12.99 0.19 -2.47
CA GLN A 55 -13.35 -0.99 -1.67
C GLN A 55 -12.52 -2.24 -1.99
N ASP A 56 -11.78 -2.25 -3.10
CA ASP A 56 -11.13 -3.48 -3.60
C ASP A 56 -9.72 -3.74 -3.02
N GLY A 57 -9.25 -2.98 -2.02
CA GLY A 57 -7.85 -3.12 -1.61
C GLY A 57 -7.46 -2.65 -0.22
N ASN A 58 -8.33 -2.72 0.78
CA ASN A 58 -7.92 -2.44 2.16
C ASN A 58 -7.57 -3.75 2.91
N PRO A 59 -6.29 -4.12 3.08
CA PRO A 59 -5.93 -5.03 4.13
C PRO A 59 -6.12 -4.27 5.44
N ARG A 60 -7.22 -4.58 6.13
CA ARG A 60 -7.55 -4.09 7.46
C ARG A 60 -6.31 -4.13 8.35
N GLU A 61 -5.73 -2.97 8.66
CA GLU A 61 -4.69 -2.82 9.66
C GLU A 61 -5.25 -3.40 10.97
N THR A 62 -4.70 -4.55 11.39
CA THR A 62 -4.99 -5.09 12.71
C THR A 62 -4.37 -4.15 13.74
N PRO A 63 -5.12 -3.71 14.77
CA PRO A 63 -4.54 -2.95 15.87
C PRO A 63 -3.42 -3.79 16.51
N PRO A 64 -2.37 -3.17 17.08
CA PRO A 64 -1.44 -3.93 17.90
C PRO A 64 -2.24 -4.51 19.07
N THR A 65 -2.30 -5.84 19.16
CA THR A 65 -2.75 -6.51 20.38
C THR A 65 -1.76 -6.15 21.47
N ASP A 66 -2.18 -5.22 22.32
CA ASP A 66 -1.52 -4.88 23.58
C ASP A 66 -1.44 -6.16 24.43
N GLY A 67 -0.24 -6.70 24.55
CA GLY A 67 0.06 -7.92 25.29
C GLY A 67 0.43 -7.60 26.73
N SER A 68 -0.55 -7.13 27.50
CA SER A 68 -0.60 -7.22 28.97
C SER A 68 -1.78 -8.18 29.26
N SER A 69 -1.72 -9.25 30.05
CA SER A 69 -0.94 -9.55 31.25
C SER A 69 -1.06 -11.05 31.60
N GLU A 70 -0.17 -11.48 32.52
CA GLU A 70 -0.38 -12.50 33.58
C GLU A 70 -0.42 -13.99 33.18
N ASP A 71 0.61 -14.77 33.53
CA ASP A 71 0.93 -15.33 34.87
C ASP A 71 0.06 -16.54 35.21
N SER A 72 0.63 -17.76 35.10
CA SER A 72 0.51 -18.79 36.14
C SER A 72 1.29 -20.08 35.80
N PRO A 73 1.72 -20.84 36.83
CA PRO A 73 2.73 -21.90 36.76
C PRO A 73 2.12 -23.28 36.50
N THR A 74 2.92 -24.25 36.07
CA THR A 74 2.53 -25.67 36.20
C THR A 74 3.76 -26.56 36.42
N SER A 75 3.70 -27.23 37.58
CA SER A 75 4.27 -28.52 38.04
C SER A 75 5.73 -28.88 37.76
#